data_AF-A0A0R2K2J6-F1
#
_entry.id   AF-A0A0R2K2J6-F1
#
_cell.length_a   1.000
_cell.length_b   1.000
_cell.length_c   1.000
_cell.angle_alpha   90.00
_cell.angle_beta   90.00
_cell.angle_gamma   90.00
#
_symmetry.space_group_name_H-M   'P 1'
#
loop_
_entity.id
_entity.type
_entity.pdbx_description
1 polymer ?
#
loop_
_entity_poly.entity_id
_entity_poly.type
_entity_poly.pdbx_seq_one_letter_code
_entity_poly.pdbx_strand_id
1 'polypeptide(L)' 'MTKKFLTEHNISFGEKNITETPEYIDYLKNKGFRSVPVLEDGNQPIINGFRPDLLKKLIAQ' A
#
# COMPACT_ATOMS: atom_id res chain seq x y z
N MET A 1 5.00 -9.23 1.42
CA MET A 1 4.88 -9.62 -0.02
C MET A 1 4.74 -8.41 -0.93
N THR A 2 3.82 -7.47 -0.67
CA THR A 2 3.67 -6.25 -1.49
C THR A 2 4.94 -5.38 -1.55
N LYS A 3 5.59 -5.10 -0.41
CA LYS A 3 6.86 -4.37 -0.36
C LYS A 3 7.94 -5.00 -1.26
N LYS A 4 8.13 -6.31 -1.13
CA LYS A 4 9.13 -7.07 -1.90
C LYS A 4 8.89 -6.94 -3.40
N PHE A 5 7.62 -7.03 -3.84
CA PHE A 5 7.25 -6.83 -5.24
C PHE A 5 7.62 -5.43 -5.74
N LEU A 6 7.27 -4.37 -4.98
CA LEU A 6 7.61 -3.00 -5.38
C LEU A 6 9.13 -2.78 -5.46
N THR A 7 9.88 -3.32 -4.51
CA THR A 7 11.35 -3.27 -4.50
C THR A 7 11.96 -4.04 -5.68
N GLU A 8 11.48 -5.26 -5.98
CA GLU A 8 11.95 -6.07 -7.11
C GLU A 8 11.72 -5.37 -8.46
N HIS A 9 10.61 -4.63 -8.56
CA HIS A 9 10.26 -3.88 -9.77
C HIS A 9 10.82 -2.44 -9.79
N ASN A 10 11.71 -2.07 -8.86
CA ASN A 10 12.28 -0.71 -8.73
C ASN A 10 11.21 0.40 -8.70
N ILE A 11 10.03 0.11 -8.17
CA ILE A 11 8.97 1.11 -7.99
C ILE A 11 9.33 1.94 -6.77
N SER A 12 9.33 3.27 -6.92
CA SER A 12 9.52 4.18 -5.79
C SER A 12 8.25 4.21 -4.95
N PHE A 13 8.34 3.89 -3.66
CA PHE A 13 7.22 3.95 -2.71
C PHE A 13 7.68 4.47 -1.35
N GLY A 14 6.78 5.17 -0.66
CA GLY A 14 6.95 5.54 0.75
C GLY A 14 6.36 4.47 1.65
N GLU A 15 7.19 3.79 2.44
CA GLU A 15 6.70 2.84 3.44
C GLU A 15 6.19 3.57 4.67
N LYS A 16 4.91 3.34 5.02
CA LYS A 16 4.32 3.79 6.28
C LYS A 16 3.97 2.57 7.12
N ASN A 17 4.81 2.25 8.09
CA ASN A 17 4.62 1.09 8.93
C ASN A 17 3.74 1.44 10.14
N ILE A 18 2.51 0.92 10.16
CA ILE A 18 1.56 1.14 11.27
C ILE A 18 2.00 0.49 12.59
N THR A 19 2.93 -0.47 12.54
CA THR A 19 3.52 -1.12 13.73
C THR A 19 4.51 -0.19 14.42
N GLU A 20 5.27 0.59 13.66
CA GLU A 20 6.24 1.56 14.19
C GLU A 20 5.57 2.90 14.49
N THR A 21 4.59 3.30 13.67
CA THR A 21 3.88 4.56 13.79
C THR A 21 2.37 4.31 13.86
N PRO A 22 1.81 4.11 15.07
CA PRO A 22 0.40 3.79 15.25
C PRO A 22 -0.55 4.92 14.82
N GLU A 23 -0.08 6.16 14.66
CA GLU A 23 -0.87 7.29 14.13
C GLU A 23 -1.45 7.00 12.73
N TYR A 24 -0.76 6.18 11.93
CA TYR A 24 -1.27 5.77 10.62
C TYR A 24 -2.49 4.84 10.72
N ILE A 25 -2.74 4.21 11.87
CA ILE A 25 -3.94 3.41 12.10
C ILE A 25 -5.18 4.31 12.06
N ASP A 26 -5.14 5.47 12.69
CA ASP A 26 -6.23 6.44 12.66
C ASP A 26 -6.42 7.01 11.26
N TYR A 27 -5.34 7.25 10.51
CA TYR A 27 -5.43 7.61 9.09
C TYR A 27 -6.18 6.56 8.27
N LEU A 28 -5.82 5.27 8.42
CA LEU A 28 -6.48 4.16 7.73
C LEU A 28 -7.95 4.03 8.13
N LYS A 29 -8.26 4.13 9.42
CA LYS A 29 -9.63 4.08 9.95
C LYS A 29 -10.49 5.23 9.42
N ASN A 30 -9.96 6.45 9.39
CA ASN A 30 -10.66 7.62 8.83
C ASN A 30 -10.99 7.44 7.35
N LYS A 31 -10.10 6.77 6.59
CA LYS A 31 -10.38 6.39 5.20
C LYS A 31 -11.28 5.16 5.04
N GLY A 32 -11.71 4.52 6.13
CA GLY A 32 -12.55 3.33 6.11
C GLY A 32 -11.80 2.01 5.85
N PHE A 33 -10.46 2.02 5.85
CA PHE A 33 -9.66 0.83 5.71
C PHE A 33 -9.58 0.05 7.02
N ARG A 34 -9.81 -1.27 6.93
CA ARG A 34 -9.76 -2.19 8.08
C ARG A 34 -8.69 -3.27 7.92
N SER A 35 -7.93 -3.22 6.83
CA SER A 35 -6.98 -4.27 6.47
C SER A 35 -5.74 -3.64 5.84
N VAL A 36 -4.60 -4.27 6.10
CA VAL A 36 -3.30 -3.93 5.49
C VAL A 36 -2.82 -5.13 4.67
N PRO A 37 -1.97 -4.94 3.66
CA PRO A 37 -1.35 -3.68 3.21
C PRO A 37 -2.31 -2.79 2.42
N VAL A 38 -2.20 -1.46 2.58
CA VAL A 38 -2.89 -0.47 1.73
C VAL A 38 -1.84 0.25 0.90
N LEU A 39 -2.10 0.36 -0.40
CA LEU A 39 -1.27 1.11 -1.33
C LEU A 39 -2.07 2.28 -1.86
N GLU A 40 -1.46 3.45 -1.83
CA GLU A 40 -2.02 4.71 -2.28
C GLU A 40 -1.12 5.27 -3.37
N ASP A 41 -1.72 5.73 -4.46
CA ASP A 41 -1.05 6.51 -5.49
C ASP A 41 -1.41 7.98 -5.27
N GLY A 42 -0.47 8.73 -4.70
CA GLY A 42 -0.72 10.07 -4.19
C GLY A 42 -1.79 10.07 -3.08
N ASN A 43 -2.96 10.65 -3.37
CA ASN A 43 -4.09 10.72 -2.42
C ASN A 43 -5.16 9.66 -2.68
N GLN A 44 -5.04 8.86 -3.75
CA GLN A 44 -6.04 7.88 -4.14
C GLN A 44 -5.63 6.46 -3.73
N PRO A 45 -6.45 5.75 -2.94
CA PRO A 45 -6.18 4.38 -2.58
C PRO A 45 -6.43 3.46 -3.79
N ILE A 46 -5.37 2.80 -4.25
CA ILE A 46 -5.40 1.92 -5.42
C ILE A 46 -5.50 0.44 -5.03
N ILE A 47 -5.00 0.08 -3.85
CA ILE A 47 -4.96 -1.30 -3.38
C ILE A 47 -5.31 -1.32 -1.89
N ASN A 48 -6.30 -2.13 -1.54
CA ASN A 48 -6.63 -2.47 -0.16
C ASN A 48 -6.47 -3.97 0.05
N GLY A 49 -5.59 -4.36 0.95
CA GLY A 49 -5.19 -5.74 1.19
C GLY A 49 -4.17 -6.27 0.19
N PHE A 50 -3.84 -7.56 0.31
CA PHE A 50 -2.91 -8.21 -0.60
C PHE A 50 -3.60 -8.58 -1.93
N ARG A 51 -3.39 -7.76 -2.96
CA ARG A 51 -3.97 -7.96 -4.31
C ARG A 51 -2.87 -8.06 -5.37
N PRO A 52 -2.36 -9.27 -5.66
CA PRO A 52 -1.31 -9.46 -6.65
C PRO A 52 -1.73 -9.04 -8.06
N ASP A 53 -3.01 -9.17 -8.41
CA ASP A 53 -3.52 -8.76 -9.73
C ASP A 53 -3.38 -7.26 -9.98
N LEU A 54 -3.57 -6.43 -8.94
CA LEU A 54 -3.42 -4.98 -9.01
C LEU A 54 -1.95 -4.57 -8.98
N LEU A 55 -1.12 -5.28 -8.21
CA LEU A 55 0.33 -5.07 -8.21
C LEU A 55 0.93 -5.30 -9.60
N LYS A 56 0.47 -6.34 -10.31
CA LYS A 56 0.87 -6.59 -11.70
C LYS A 56 0.45 -5.48 -12.66
N LYS A 57 -0.64 -4.74 -12.39
CA LYS A 57 -1.04 -3.60 -13.22
C LYS A 57 -0.08 -2.41 -13.08
N LEU A 58 0.57 -2.25 -11.92
CA LEU A 58 1.53 -1.16 -11.69
C LEU A 58 2.82 -1.31 -12.51
N ILE A 59 3.17 -2.55 -12.88
CA ILE A 59 4.37 -2.85 -13.69
C ILE A 59 4.07 -2.97 -15.19
N ALA A 60 2.80 -3.08 -15.57
CA ALA A 60 2.39 -3.33 -16.94
C ALA A 60 2.16 -2.02 -17.74
N GLN A 61 2.63 -0.89 -17.22
CA GLN A 61 2.47 0.44 -17.79
C GLN A 61 3.77 0.94 -18.43
#